data_AF-A0A0H5QLU7-F1
#
_entry.id   AF-A0A0H5QLU7-F1
#
_cell.length_a   1.000
_cell.length_b   1.000
_cell.length_c   1.000
_cell.angle_alpha   90.00
_cell.angle_beta   90.00
_cell.angle_gamma   90.00
#
_symmetry.space_group_name_H-M   'P 1'
#
loop_
_entity.id
_entity.type
_entity.pdbx_description
1 polymer ?
#
loop_
_entity_poly.entity_id
_entity_poly.type
_entity_poly.pdbx_seq_one_letter_code
_entity_poly.pdbx_strand_id
1 'polypeptide(L)'
;ININNNQCQMSLMGGSLFLLSLLPIAYSVSFADCVEHTSHDGVQTALLSAGPDKSRITPEWGVERVREFLLQYSVIRHKQEIPFTSDELIRKMGEDLYEKGIQLCKEVVKIAKGDGGNGRLGCPGTEVLIKNFIFKVGRETDLHDLEIDFAMASLFYNETKLGMPEHWCYLVWGSCS
;
A
#
# COMPACT_ATOMS: atom_id res chain seq x y z
N ILE A 1 50.10 -55.04 19.10
CA ILE A 1 51.44 -54.42 18.94
C ILE A 1 51.47 -53.88 17.52
N ASN A 2 51.50 -52.60 17.16
CA ASN A 2 51.94 -51.37 17.82
C ASN A 2 51.10 -50.22 17.22
N ILE A 3 50.54 -49.34 18.07
CA ILE A 3 49.83 -48.12 17.67
C ILE A 3 50.84 -46.99 17.72
N ASN A 4 51.11 -46.33 16.59
CA ASN A 4 51.59 -44.95 16.54
C ASN A 4 51.70 -44.48 15.08
N ASN A 5 50.96 -43.46 14.70
CA ASN A 5 51.64 -42.22 14.35
C ASN A 5 50.70 -41.02 14.45
N ASN A 6 51.07 -40.14 15.37
CA ASN A 6 50.56 -38.80 15.50
C ASN A 6 50.97 -37.99 14.26
N GLN A 7 50.00 -37.48 13.50
CA GLN A 7 50.22 -36.26 12.73
C GLN A 7 49.20 -35.23 13.17
N CYS A 8 49.65 -34.41 14.12
CA CYS A 8 49.08 -33.12 14.45
C CYS A 8 49.38 -32.19 13.26
N GLN A 9 48.38 -31.94 12.41
CA GLN A 9 48.39 -30.77 11.52
C GLN A 9 47.50 -29.70 12.15
N MET A 10 48.15 -28.78 12.86
CA MET A 10 47.66 -27.41 13.00
C MET A 10 47.91 -26.69 11.67
N SER A 11 46.90 -26.05 11.09
CA SER A 11 47.00 -24.63 10.71
C SER A 11 45.69 -24.12 10.10
N LEU A 12 45.47 -22.83 10.32
CA LEU A 12 44.57 -21.93 9.59
C LEU A 12 43.10 -21.84 10.04
N MET A 13 42.89 -21.68 11.36
CA MET A 13 41.92 -20.68 11.81
C MET A 13 42.45 -19.30 11.44
N GLY A 14 41.89 -18.68 10.41
CA GLY A 14 42.27 -17.32 10.02
C GLY A 14 41.93 -17.03 8.57
N GLY A 15 40.65 -16.85 8.27
CA GLY A 15 40.26 -16.47 6.93
C GLY A 15 38.77 -16.19 6.80
N SER A 16 38.41 -14.91 6.90
CA SER A 16 37.19 -14.34 6.35
C SER A 16 35.90 -14.46 7.17
N LEU A 17 35.90 -13.90 8.39
CA LEU A 17 34.71 -13.28 8.98
C LEU A 17 34.71 -11.76 8.70
N PHE A 18 34.88 -11.37 7.43
CA PHE A 18 34.95 -9.95 7.04
C PHE A 18 34.12 -9.65 5.78
N LEU A 19 32.94 -10.30 5.65
CA LEU A 19 31.94 -9.97 4.62
C LEU A 19 30.56 -9.68 5.21
N LEU A 20 30.48 -9.21 6.45
CA LEU A 20 29.26 -8.63 7.04
C LEU A 20 29.37 -7.11 7.27
N SER A 21 30.50 -6.49 6.95
CA SER A 21 30.76 -5.05 7.15
C SER A 21 30.51 -4.18 5.90
N LEU A 22 29.89 -4.74 4.86
CA LEU A 22 29.49 -4.00 3.65
C LEU A 22 27.97 -4.06 3.43
N LEU A 23 27.18 -3.97 4.50
CA LEU A 23 25.82 -3.43 4.35
C LEU A 23 25.98 -1.93 4.14
N PRO A 24 25.61 -1.38 2.97
CA PRO A 24 25.47 0.06 2.83
C PRO A 24 24.42 0.51 3.85
N ILE A 25 24.83 1.39 4.75
CA ILE A 25 23.92 2.29 5.46
C ILE A 25 23.36 3.23 4.39
N ALA A 26 22.39 2.73 3.65
CA ALA A 26 21.67 3.48 2.64
C ALA A 26 20.20 3.09 2.72
N TYR A 27 19.59 3.28 3.89
CA TYR A 27 18.18 3.62 4.04
C TYR A 27 17.90 4.00 5.50
N SER A 28 18.51 5.10 5.92
CA SER A 28 17.93 5.93 6.99
C SER A 28 17.37 7.18 6.33
N VAL A 29 16.37 6.99 5.46
CA VAL A 29 15.43 8.07 5.19
C VAL A 29 14.55 8.10 6.43
N SER A 30 14.95 8.96 7.37
CA SER A 30 14.06 9.42 8.43
C SER A 30 12.79 9.93 7.76
N PHE A 31 11.68 9.22 7.93
CA PHE A 31 10.33 9.75 7.63
C PHE A 31 9.86 10.73 8.71
N ALA A 32 10.79 11.30 9.47
CA ALA A 32 10.57 12.43 10.36
C ALA A 32 11.42 13.59 9.82
N ASP A 33 10.92 14.23 8.76
CA ASP A 33 11.13 15.65 8.41
C ASP A 33 10.39 16.00 7.09
N CYS A 34 9.12 15.63 6.99
CA CYS A 34 8.18 16.31 6.09
C CYS A 34 7.29 17.25 6.91
N VAL A 35 7.91 18.12 7.71
CA VAL A 35 7.30 19.38 8.12
C VAL A 35 8.21 20.48 7.61
N GLU A 36 8.31 20.59 6.28
CA GLU A 36 8.71 21.85 5.70
C GLU A 36 7.51 22.78 5.86
N HIS A 37 7.51 23.54 6.97
CA HIS A 37 6.74 24.77 7.07
C HIS A 37 7.28 25.76 6.04
N THR A 38 6.97 25.53 4.76
CA THR A 38 6.95 26.60 3.78
C THR A 38 5.72 27.42 4.09
N SER A 39 5.93 28.42 4.95
CA SER A 39 5.14 29.64 5.00
C SER A 39 5.23 30.30 3.62
N HIS A 40 4.48 29.79 2.65
CA HIS A 40 4.30 30.43 1.37
C HIS A 40 2.95 31.15 1.40
N ASP A 41 3.05 32.45 1.68
CA ASP A 41 1.95 33.40 1.55
C ASP A 41 1.28 33.24 0.17
N GLY A 42 -0.03 32.96 0.19
CA GLY A 42 -1.01 33.60 -0.69
C GLY A 42 -1.27 33.04 -2.09
N VAL A 43 -0.69 31.92 -2.54
CA VAL A 43 -0.86 31.46 -3.94
C VAL A 43 -1.62 30.13 -4.10
N GLN A 44 -1.72 29.29 -3.07
CA GLN A 44 -2.35 27.96 -3.20
C GLN A 44 -3.89 27.97 -3.17
N THR A 45 -4.51 29.03 -2.67
CA THR A 45 -5.98 29.08 -2.50
C THR A 45 -6.73 29.22 -3.83
N ALA A 46 -6.10 29.75 -4.88
CA ALA A 46 -6.75 29.93 -6.18
C ALA A 46 -6.80 28.64 -7.02
N LEU A 47 -5.84 27.72 -6.84
CA LEU A 47 -5.77 26.45 -7.57
C LEU A 47 -6.68 25.35 -6.99
N LEU A 48 -7.08 25.47 -5.71
CA LEU A 48 -8.04 24.57 -5.06
C LEU A 48 -9.51 24.92 -5.35
N SER A 49 -9.77 26.08 -5.96
CA SER A 49 -11.14 26.52 -6.27
C SER A 49 -11.65 26.01 -7.62
N ALA A 50 -10.77 25.52 -8.49
CA ALA A 50 -11.16 24.74 -9.65
C ALA A 50 -11.24 23.29 -9.18
N GLY A 51 -12.45 22.71 -9.17
CA GLY A 51 -12.61 21.29 -8.87
C GLY A 51 -11.66 20.42 -9.70
N PRO A 52 -11.35 19.19 -9.25
CA PRO A 52 -10.33 18.37 -9.90
C PRO A 52 -10.63 18.19 -11.39
N ASP A 53 -9.62 18.45 -12.22
CA ASP A 53 -9.73 18.26 -13.66
C ASP A 53 -10.01 16.79 -13.97
N LYS A 54 -11.22 16.50 -14.46
CA LYS A 54 -11.65 15.13 -14.81
C LYS A 54 -10.92 14.57 -16.03
N SER A 55 -10.24 15.42 -16.81
CA SER A 55 -9.43 14.99 -17.96
C SER A 55 -8.23 14.12 -17.56
N ARG A 56 -7.78 14.21 -16.29
CA ARG A 56 -6.69 13.40 -15.73
C ARG A 56 -7.00 11.90 -15.61
N ILE A 57 -8.27 11.51 -15.73
CA ILE A 57 -8.74 10.16 -15.48
C ILE A 57 -8.47 9.26 -16.71
N THR A 58 -7.24 8.76 -16.82
CA THR A 58 -6.79 7.85 -17.90
C THR A 58 -6.57 6.41 -17.40
N PRO A 59 -6.46 5.40 -18.28
CA PRO A 59 -6.10 4.03 -17.91
C PRO A 59 -4.84 3.93 -17.03
N GLU A 60 -3.82 4.76 -17.30
CA GLU A 60 -2.55 4.84 -16.58
C GLU A 60 -2.74 5.47 -15.20
N TRP A 61 -3.55 6.53 -15.10
CA TRP A 61 -3.92 7.13 -13.82
C TRP A 61 -4.52 6.08 -12.88
N GLY A 62 -5.42 5.22 -13.38
CA GLY A 62 -6.01 4.17 -12.56
C GLY A 62 -5.00 3.13 -12.05
N VAL A 63 -3.93 2.84 -12.81
CA VAL A 63 -2.86 1.93 -12.34
C VAL A 63 -2.09 2.56 -11.18
N GLU A 64 -1.71 3.84 -11.33
CA GLU A 64 -0.98 4.54 -10.28
C GLU A 64 -1.81 4.70 -9.01
N ARG A 65 -3.10 5.03 -9.14
CA ARG A 65 -4.01 5.14 -7.99
C ARG A 65 -4.18 3.81 -7.26
N VAL A 66 -4.26 2.68 -7.96
CA VAL A 66 -4.28 1.36 -7.30
C VAL A 66 -3.02 1.14 -6.47
N ARG A 67 -1.85 1.50 -7.01
CA ARG A 67 -0.57 1.37 -6.29
C ARG A 67 -0.54 2.25 -5.03
N GLU A 68 -0.95 3.51 -5.14
CA GLU A 68 -1.01 4.45 -4.01
C GLU A 68 -2.03 4.01 -2.96
N PHE A 69 -3.21 3.56 -3.38
CA PHE A 69 -4.20 2.93 -2.51
C PHE A 69 -3.60 1.77 -1.70
N LEU A 70 -2.87 0.85 -2.34
CA LEU A 70 -2.25 -0.29 -1.66
C LEU A 70 -1.19 0.14 -0.64
N LEU A 71 -0.42 1.18 -0.97
CA LEU A 71 0.55 1.78 -0.05
C LEU A 71 -0.15 2.36 1.17
N GLN A 72 -1.16 3.21 0.98
CA GLN A 72 -1.94 3.82 2.05
C GLN A 72 -2.64 2.78 2.92
N TYR A 73 -3.22 1.75 2.30
CA TYR A 73 -3.82 0.63 3.02
C TYR A 73 -2.81 -0.06 3.95
N SER A 74 -1.59 -0.30 3.46
CA SER A 74 -0.51 -0.86 4.27
C SER A 74 -0.15 0.04 5.45
N VAL A 75 -0.04 1.35 5.23
CA VAL A 75 0.29 2.34 6.28
C VAL A 75 -0.78 2.34 7.39
N ILE A 76 -2.06 2.44 7.02
CA ILE A 76 -3.20 2.36 7.95
C ILE A 76 -3.15 1.04 8.74
N ARG A 77 -2.92 -0.08 8.06
CA ARG A 77 -2.92 -1.40 8.67
C ARG A 77 -1.84 -1.57 9.74
N HIS A 78 -0.65 -1.00 9.52
CA HIS A 78 0.45 -1.01 10.48
C HIS A 78 0.34 0.09 11.55
N LYS A 79 -0.86 0.70 11.68
CA LYS A 79 -1.22 1.72 12.68
C LYS A 79 -0.35 2.99 12.61
N GLN A 80 0.16 3.31 11.43
CA GLN A 80 0.92 4.55 11.22
C GLN A 80 -0.01 5.73 10.91
N GLU A 81 -1.23 5.46 10.44
CA GLU A 81 -2.25 6.47 10.16
C GLU A 81 -3.64 6.05 10.65
N ILE A 82 -4.50 7.04 10.96
CA ILE A 82 -5.88 6.83 11.41
C ILE A 82 -6.79 6.83 10.18
N PRO A 83 -7.50 5.72 9.87
CA PRO A 83 -8.40 5.69 8.73
C PRO A 83 -9.58 6.64 8.93
N PHE A 84 -10.16 7.11 7.83
CA PHE A 84 -11.47 7.78 7.91
C PHE A 84 -12.51 6.88 8.54
N THR A 85 -13.35 7.49 9.38
CA THR A 85 -14.56 6.86 9.91
C THR A 85 -15.62 6.68 8.82
N SER A 86 -16.63 5.85 9.07
CA SER A 86 -17.76 5.68 8.14
C SER A 86 -18.45 7.00 7.81
N ASP A 87 -18.68 7.86 8.81
CA ASP A 87 -19.32 9.17 8.61
C ASP A 87 -18.48 10.10 7.74
N GLU A 88 -17.16 10.10 7.91
CA GLU A 88 -16.24 10.86 7.07
C GLU A 88 -16.21 10.35 5.63
N LEU A 89 -16.24 9.03 5.45
CA LEU A 89 -16.33 8.41 4.13
C LEU A 89 -17.65 8.80 3.45
N ILE A 90 -18.79 8.62 4.11
CA ILE A 90 -20.11 9.02 3.58
C ILE A 90 -20.12 10.51 3.21
N ARG A 91 -19.55 11.38 4.06
CA ARG A 91 -19.44 12.82 3.77
C ARG A 91 -18.56 13.12 2.56
N LYS A 92 -17.48 12.37 2.34
CA LYS A 92 -16.49 12.63 1.28
C LYS A 92 -16.90 12.06 -0.08
N MET A 93 -17.39 10.82 -0.12
CA MET A 93 -17.76 10.14 -1.37
C MET A 93 -19.27 10.07 -1.62
N GLY A 94 -20.10 10.37 -0.63
CA GLY A 94 -21.55 10.18 -0.72
C GLY A 94 -21.97 8.76 -0.35
N GLU A 95 -23.22 8.64 0.12
CA GLU A 95 -23.82 7.40 0.62
C GLU A 95 -23.83 6.29 -0.44
N ASP A 96 -24.23 6.61 -1.69
CA ASP A 96 -24.30 5.63 -2.78
C ASP A 96 -22.93 5.01 -3.12
N LEU A 97 -21.87 5.82 -3.17
CA LEU A 97 -20.52 5.32 -3.40
C LEU A 97 -20.01 4.54 -2.19
N TYR A 98 -20.29 4.99 -0.97
CA TYR A 98 -19.91 4.27 0.23
C TYR A 98 -20.52 2.87 0.28
N GLU A 99 -21.82 2.73 0.01
CA GLU A 99 -22.50 1.43 -0.03
C GLU A 99 -21.94 0.51 -1.12
N LYS A 100 -21.72 1.04 -2.33
CA LYS A 100 -21.07 0.29 -3.42
C LYS A 100 -19.66 -0.15 -3.05
N GLY A 101 -18.93 0.70 -2.33
CA GLY A 101 -17.61 0.42 -1.79
C GLY A 101 -17.61 -0.74 -0.80
N ILE A 102 -18.62 -0.81 0.08
CA ILE A 102 -18.80 -1.94 1.01
C ILE A 102 -19.02 -3.25 0.22
N GLN A 103 -19.86 -3.23 -0.82
CA GLN A 103 -20.12 -4.43 -1.64
C GLN A 103 -18.86 -4.88 -2.39
N LEU A 104 -18.10 -3.92 -2.94
CA LEU A 104 -16.80 -4.19 -3.54
C LEU A 104 -15.85 -4.86 -2.53
N CYS A 105 -15.76 -4.36 -1.30
CA CYS A 105 -14.90 -4.95 -0.28
C CYS A 105 -15.27 -6.41 -0.01
N LYS A 106 -16.57 -6.73 0.10
CA LYS A 106 -17.05 -8.11 0.28
C LYS A 106 -16.67 -9.02 -0.88
N GLU A 107 -16.81 -8.53 -2.11
CA GLU A 107 -16.44 -9.26 -3.32
C GLU A 107 -14.92 -9.53 -3.37
N VAL A 108 -14.10 -8.52 -3.05
CA VAL A 108 -12.65 -8.67 -2.99
C VAL A 108 -12.25 -9.68 -1.90
N VAL A 109 -12.88 -9.68 -0.72
CA VAL A 109 -12.67 -10.69 0.34
C VAL A 109 -13.03 -12.09 -0.17
N LYS A 110 -14.12 -12.24 -0.91
CA LYS A 110 -14.56 -13.52 -1.47
C LYS A 110 -13.52 -14.07 -2.43
N ILE A 111 -13.07 -13.27 -3.39
CA ILE A 111 -12.01 -13.64 -4.36
C ILE A 111 -10.70 -13.97 -3.63
N ALA A 112 -10.31 -13.14 -2.67
CA ALA A 112 -9.10 -13.34 -1.88
C ALA A 112 -9.15 -14.58 -0.96
N LYS A 113 -10.32 -15.16 -0.69
CA LYS A 113 -10.44 -16.43 0.06
C LYS A 113 -10.42 -17.67 -0.82
N GLY A 114 -10.17 -17.53 -2.12
CA GLY A 114 -10.06 -18.66 -3.05
C GLY A 114 -11.34 -18.97 -3.81
N ASP A 115 -12.39 -18.16 -3.66
CA ASP A 115 -13.56 -18.23 -4.55
C ASP A 115 -13.26 -17.51 -5.86
N GLY A 116 -12.52 -18.22 -6.74
CA GLY A 116 -12.09 -17.71 -8.05
C GLY A 116 -10.79 -16.88 -8.03
N GLY A 117 -10.05 -16.85 -6.92
CA GLY A 117 -8.77 -16.13 -6.78
C GLY A 117 -7.64 -16.97 -6.21
N ASN A 118 -6.43 -16.39 -6.18
CA ASN A 118 -5.20 -17.05 -5.71
C ASN A 118 -4.82 -16.72 -4.26
N GLY A 119 -5.73 -16.15 -3.47
CA GLY A 119 -5.43 -15.75 -2.10
C GLY A 119 -4.83 -14.35 -1.93
N ARG A 120 -4.62 -13.58 -3.01
CA ARG A 120 -3.82 -12.35 -2.99
C ARG A 120 -4.62 -11.10 -3.42
N LEU A 121 -4.42 -9.98 -2.71
CA LEU A 121 -4.83 -8.65 -3.19
C LEU A 121 -3.98 -8.25 -4.38
N GLY A 122 -4.57 -7.54 -5.34
CA GLY A 122 -3.84 -7.13 -6.54
C GLY A 122 -3.57 -8.32 -7.48
N CYS A 123 -4.22 -9.46 -7.26
CA CYS A 123 -4.37 -10.40 -8.36
C CYS A 123 -5.26 -9.76 -9.44
N PRO A 124 -5.09 -10.11 -10.73
CA PRO A 124 -5.82 -9.46 -11.82
C PRO A 124 -7.34 -9.37 -11.59
N GLY A 125 -7.94 -10.38 -10.94
CA GLY A 125 -9.37 -10.38 -10.60
C GLY A 125 -9.78 -9.28 -9.61
N THR A 126 -9.02 -9.11 -8.52
CA THR A 126 -9.30 -8.05 -7.52
C THR A 126 -8.86 -6.66 -8.01
N GLU A 127 -7.75 -6.59 -8.75
CA GLU A 127 -7.17 -5.33 -9.23
C GLU A 127 -8.13 -4.61 -10.18
N VAL A 128 -8.75 -5.34 -11.12
CA VAL A 128 -9.71 -4.76 -12.06
C VAL A 128 -10.91 -4.17 -11.33
N LEU A 129 -11.44 -4.86 -10.31
CA LEU A 129 -12.57 -4.36 -9.53
C LEU A 129 -12.22 -3.09 -8.76
N ILE A 130 -11.07 -3.09 -8.08
CA ILE A 130 -10.57 -1.94 -7.31
C ILE A 130 -10.34 -0.75 -8.27
N LYS A 131 -9.65 -0.98 -9.39
CA LYS A 131 -9.36 0.04 -10.39
C LYS A 131 -10.64 0.67 -10.95
N ASN A 132 -11.62 -0.14 -11.31
CA ASN A 132 -12.90 0.34 -11.83
C ASN A 132 -13.65 1.20 -10.81
N PHE A 133 -13.56 0.85 -9.53
CA PHE A 133 -14.20 1.62 -8.48
C PHE A 133 -13.46 2.92 -8.17
N ILE A 134 -12.12 2.93 -8.16
CA ILE A 134 -11.31 4.16 -8.09
C ILE A 134 -11.68 5.13 -9.22
N PHE A 135 -11.84 4.61 -10.45
CA PHE A 135 -12.32 5.42 -11.58
C PHE A 135 -13.69 6.02 -11.32
N LYS A 136 -14.59 5.23 -10.76
CA LYS A 136 -15.93 5.69 -10.44
C LYS A 136 -15.89 6.84 -9.43
N VAL A 137 -15.17 6.66 -8.32
CA VAL A 137 -14.99 7.69 -7.29
C VAL A 137 -14.38 8.95 -7.89
N GLY A 138 -13.32 8.84 -8.68
CA GLY A 138 -12.68 10.01 -9.31
C GLY A 138 -13.56 10.77 -10.31
N ARG A 139 -14.52 10.09 -10.95
CA ARG A 139 -15.46 10.73 -11.90
C ARG A 139 -16.65 11.38 -11.19
N GLU A 140 -17.12 10.77 -10.11
CA GLU A 140 -18.37 11.12 -9.44
C GLU A 140 -18.17 12.01 -8.21
N THR A 141 -16.92 12.21 -7.76
CA THR A 141 -16.58 13.07 -6.61
C THR A 141 -15.62 14.19 -7.00
N ASP A 142 -15.52 15.20 -6.14
CA ASP A 142 -14.54 16.29 -6.28
C ASP A 142 -13.28 16.03 -5.43
N LEU A 143 -13.01 14.78 -5.05
CA LEU A 143 -11.84 14.41 -4.27
C LEU A 143 -10.56 14.52 -5.11
N HIS A 144 -9.50 15.05 -4.50
CA HIS A 144 -8.16 15.02 -5.10
C HIS A 144 -7.56 13.61 -5.04
N ASP A 145 -6.52 13.33 -5.83
CA ASP A 145 -5.95 11.98 -5.97
C ASP A 145 -5.59 11.35 -4.63
N LEU A 146 -4.85 12.07 -3.79
CA LEU A 146 -4.44 11.58 -2.47
C LEU A 146 -5.65 11.28 -1.57
N GLU A 147 -6.72 12.08 -1.67
CA GLU A 147 -7.93 11.84 -0.88
C GLU A 147 -8.71 10.62 -1.39
N ILE A 148 -8.73 10.38 -2.70
CA ILE A 148 -9.32 9.16 -3.28
C ILE A 148 -8.55 7.94 -2.76
N ASP A 149 -7.23 7.96 -2.86
CA ASP A 149 -6.37 6.84 -2.46
C ASP A 149 -6.54 6.54 -0.96
N PHE A 150 -6.57 7.57 -0.11
CA PHE A 150 -6.75 7.43 1.32
C PHE A 150 -8.18 7.03 1.73
N ALA A 151 -9.21 7.56 1.04
CA ALA A 151 -10.60 7.16 1.28
C ALA A 151 -10.83 5.69 0.90
N MET A 152 -10.26 5.26 -0.22
CA MET A 152 -10.26 3.86 -0.64
C MET A 152 -9.56 2.96 0.37
N ALA A 153 -8.38 3.36 0.85
CA ALA A 153 -7.63 2.61 1.84
C ALA A 153 -8.39 2.50 3.17
N SER A 154 -8.99 3.60 3.63
CA SER A 154 -9.81 3.65 4.85
C SER A 154 -11.05 2.77 4.76
N LEU A 155 -11.78 2.84 3.63
CA LEU A 155 -12.93 1.99 3.34
C LEU A 155 -12.54 0.50 3.42
N PHE A 156 -11.51 0.11 2.66
CA PHE A 156 -11.05 -1.28 2.68
C PHE A 156 -10.62 -1.69 4.08
N TYR A 157 -9.89 -0.87 4.81
CA TYR A 157 -9.44 -1.22 6.16
C TYR A 157 -10.63 -1.47 7.09
N ASN A 158 -11.61 -0.57 7.12
CA ASN A 158 -12.78 -0.68 7.98
C ASN A 158 -13.57 -1.96 7.69
N GLU A 159 -13.80 -2.27 6.42
CA GLU A 159 -14.66 -3.39 6.00
C GLU A 159 -13.95 -4.74 6.03
N THR A 160 -12.62 -4.77 5.98
CA THR A 160 -11.88 -6.02 5.75
C THR A 160 -10.93 -6.42 6.87
N LYS A 161 -10.68 -5.55 7.87
CA LYS A 161 -9.77 -5.82 9.00
C LYS A 161 -10.04 -7.11 9.78
N LEU A 162 -11.31 -7.56 9.84
CA LEU A 162 -11.69 -8.83 10.49
C LEU A 162 -11.77 -10.00 9.51
N GLY A 163 -11.91 -9.71 8.22
CA GLY A 163 -12.26 -10.69 7.21
C GLY A 163 -11.07 -11.27 6.46
N MET A 164 -9.89 -10.66 6.56
CA MET A 164 -8.78 -10.96 5.66
C MET A 164 -7.59 -11.64 6.34
N PRO A 165 -6.87 -12.53 5.61
CA PRO A 165 -5.69 -13.19 6.14
C PRO A 165 -4.60 -12.21 6.56
N GLU A 166 -3.77 -12.57 7.56
CA GLU A 166 -2.66 -11.71 8.00
C GLU A 166 -1.66 -11.39 6.87
N HIS A 167 -1.43 -12.33 5.95
CA HIS A 167 -0.39 -12.27 4.91
C HIS A 167 -0.75 -11.44 3.67
N TRP A 168 -1.70 -10.52 3.79
CA TRP A 168 -2.32 -9.81 2.66
C TRP A 168 -1.47 -8.68 2.04
N CYS A 169 -0.27 -8.37 2.56
CA CYS A 169 0.53 -7.17 2.20
C CYS A 169 1.89 -7.41 1.51
N TYR A 170 2.19 -8.58 0.93
CA TYR A 170 3.56 -8.87 0.47
C TYR A 170 3.98 -8.34 -0.92
N LEU A 171 3.30 -7.35 -1.50
CA LEU A 171 3.62 -6.88 -2.87
C LEU A 171 4.01 -5.41 -2.99
N VAL A 172 4.72 -4.86 -2.00
CA VAL A 172 5.44 -3.60 -2.24
C VAL A 172 6.92 -3.83 -2.61
N TRP A 173 7.49 -5.04 -2.42
CA TRP A 173 8.95 -5.24 -2.54
C TRP A 173 9.44 -6.55 -3.21
N GLY A 174 8.69 -7.18 -4.10
CA GLY A 174 9.25 -8.32 -4.82
C GLY A 174 8.31 -8.99 -5.82
N SER A 175 8.54 -8.70 -7.10
CA SER A 175 8.23 -9.48 -8.30
C SER A 175 7.23 -10.63 -8.16
N CYS A 176 6.01 -10.43 -8.64
CA CYS A 176 5.24 -11.53 -9.21
C CYS A 176 5.95 -11.97 -10.50
N SER A 177 6.77 -13.00 -10.38
CA SER A 177 7.25 -13.81 -11.51
C SER A 177 6.29 -14.98 -11.69
#